data_AF-A0A166B3K5-F1
#
_entry.id   AF-A0A166B3K5-F1
#
_cell.length_a   1.000
_cell.length_b   1.000
_cell.length_c   1.000
_cell.angle_alpha   90.00
_cell.angle_beta   90.00
_cell.angle_gamma   90.00
#
_symmetry.space_group_name_H-M   'P 1'
#
loop_
_entity.id
_entity.type
_entity.pdbx_description
1 polymer ?
#
loop_
_entity_poly.entity_id
_entity_poly.type
_entity_poly.pdbx_seq_one_letter_code
_entity_poly.pdbx_strand_id
1 'polypeptide(L)'
;MSVHPGAVSTDIQLQIHEAFGPILGRVMTALQTPLLRAPDEGSLGVLWASTTSGDELVRRGLQGAYITDPGKAGEQTELATDPQLEENVWSLCEQLIREKIGNDALHDWADAAKHDV
;
A
#
# COMPACT_ATOMS: atom_id res chain seq x y z
N MET A 1 3.59 -7.40 3.86
CA MET A 1 4.51 -6.32 3.41
C MET A 1 3.66 -5.25 2.78
N SER A 2 4.02 -3.99 2.98
CA SER A 2 3.41 -2.84 2.32
C SER A 2 4.48 -2.03 1.59
N VAL A 3 4.11 -1.33 0.54
CA VAL A 3 5.04 -0.54 -0.29
C VAL A 3 4.44 0.83 -0.53
N HIS A 4 5.23 1.88 -0.30
CA HIS A 4 4.86 3.25 -0.64
C HIS A 4 5.65 3.71 -1.87
N PRO A 5 4.99 4.14 -2.95
CA PRO A 5 5.66 4.46 -4.21
C PRO A 5 6.40 5.81 -4.18
N GLY A 6 6.23 6.57 -3.09
CA GLY A 6 6.65 7.97 -3.00
C GLY A 6 5.54 8.89 -3.50
N ALA A 7 5.83 10.19 -3.59
CA ALA A 7 4.93 11.12 -4.24
C ALA A 7 5.11 10.96 -5.76
N VAL A 8 4.12 10.37 -6.44
CA VAL A 8 4.20 10.04 -7.87
C VAL A 8 3.36 10.99 -8.70
N SER A 9 3.88 11.39 -9.86
CA SER A 9 3.15 12.16 -10.86
C SER A 9 2.12 11.28 -11.58
N THR A 10 0.95 11.13 -10.96
CA THR A 10 -0.22 10.42 -11.50
C THR A 10 -1.44 11.34 -11.57
N ASP A 11 -2.51 10.89 -12.21
CA ASP A 11 -3.78 11.62 -12.33
C ASP A 11 -4.43 11.93 -10.98
N ILE A 12 -4.02 11.28 -9.88
CA ILE A 12 -4.45 11.64 -8.52
C ILE A 12 -4.16 13.11 -8.21
N GLN A 13 -3.10 13.70 -8.79
CA GLN A 13 -2.77 15.10 -8.61
C GLN A 13 -3.82 16.05 -9.19
N LEU A 14 -4.65 15.59 -10.14
CA LEU A 14 -5.75 16.38 -10.70
C LEU A 14 -6.86 16.64 -9.67
N GLN A 15 -6.95 15.88 -8.57
CA GLN A 15 -7.87 16.18 -7.47
C GLN A 15 -7.63 17.56 -6.84
N ILE A 16 -6.41 18.12 -6.96
CA ILE A 16 -6.12 19.48 -6.53
C ILE A 16 -6.94 20.50 -7.34
N HIS A 17 -7.28 20.19 -8.60
CA HIS A 17 -8.13 21.05 -9.41
C HIS A 17 -9.58 21.05 -8.91
N GLU A 18 -10.07 19.92 -8.40
CA GLU A 18 -11.39 19.82 -7.78
C GLU A 18 -11.44 20.60 -6.47
N ALA A 19 -10.37 20.54 -5.66
CA ALA A 19 -10.30 21.21 -4.37
C ALA A 19 -10.14 22.75 -4.47
N PHE A 20 -9.37 23.24 -5.44
CA PHE A 20 -8.98 24.66 -5.53
C PHE A 20 -9.46 25.37 -6.79
N GLY A 21 -10.23 24.68 -7.64
CA GLY A 21 -10.68 25.20 -8.92
C GLY A 21 -9.62 25.14 -10.03
N PRO A 22 -10.02 25.31 -11.30
CA PRO A 22 -9.21 24.95 -12.46
C PRO A 22 -7.96 25.82 -12.64
N ILE A 23 -8.03 27.11 -12.28
CA ILE A 23 -6.91 28.05 -12.47
C ILE A 23 -5.86 27.84 -11.38
N LEU A 24 -6.28 27.92 -10.12
CA LEU A 24 -5.36 27.80 -8.98
C LEU A 24 -4.80 26.36 -8.88
N GLY A 25 -5.64 25.34 -9.11
CA GLY A 25 -5.21 23.95 -9.12
C GLY A 25 -4.15 23.66 -10.18
N ARG A 26 -4.26 24.28 -11.37
CA ARG A 26 -3.24 24.12 -12.43
C ARG A 26 -1.90 24.73 -12.04
N VAL A 27 -1.90 25.89 -11.39
CA VAL A 27 -0.67 26.53 -10.89
C VAL A 27 -0.01 25.66 -9.83
N MET A 28 -0.79 25.18 -8.84
CA MET A 28 -0.26 24.29 -7.80
C MET A 28 0.31 23.00 -8.37
N THR A 29 -0.41 22.36 -9.29
CA THR A 29 0.05 21.14 -9.97
C THR A 29 1.38 21.39 -10.68
N ALA A 30 1.49 22.46 -11.47
CA ALA A 30 2.72 22.79 -12.18
C ALA A 30 3.92 23.04 -11.25
N LEU A 31 3.68 23.61 -10.06
CA LEU A 31 4.74 23.86 -9.07
C LEU A 31 5.22 22.59 -8.38
N GLN A 32 4.33 21.64 -8.10
CA GLN A 32 4.69 20.41 -7.39
C GLN A 32 5.21 19.30 -8.32
N THR A 33 4.77 19.23 -9.59
CA THR A 33 5.10 18.12 -10.51
C THR A 33 6.60 17.81 -10.58
N PRO A 34 7.53 18.80 -10.64
CA PRO A 34 8.97 18.51 -10.67
C PRO A 34 9.53 17.84 -9.40
N LEU A 35 8.80 17.87 -8.28
CA LEU A 35 9.18 17.23 -7.02
C LEU A 35 8.62 15.80 -6.90
N LEU A 36 7.79 15.39 -7.86
CA LEU A 36 7.17 14.07 -7.88
C LEU A 36 8.05 13.10 -8.67
N ARG A 37 8.09 11.84 -8.22
CA ARG A 37 8.66 10.74 -8.99
C ARG A 37 7.86 10.50 -10.27
N ALA A 38 8.54 10.07 -11.31
CA ALA A 38 7.86 9.55 -12.50
C ALA A 38 7.15 8.21 -12.17
N PRO A 39 6.10 7.81 -12.91
CA PRO A 39 5.36 6.58 -12.65
C PRO A 39 6.23 5.31 -12.65
N ASP A 40 7.19 5.22 -13.57
CA ASP A 40 8.15 4.12 -13.66
C ASP A 40 9.05 4.09 -12.42
N GLU A 41 9.60 5.22 -11.99
CA GLU A 41 10.38 5.33 -10.76
C GLU A 41 9.57 4.93 -9.51
N GLY A 42 8.32 5.37 -9.41
CA GLY A 42 7.42 5.04 -8.30
C GLY A 42 7.04 3.56 -8.24
N SER A 43 7.05 2.87 -9.39
CA SER A 43 6.69 1.46 -9.49
C SER A 43 7.79 0.50 -9.03
N LEU A 44 9.05 0.96 -8.98
CA LEU A 44 10.21 0.10 -8.72
C LEU A 44 10.15 -0.63 -7.38
N GLY A 45 9.69 0.04 -6.33
CA GLY A 45 9.54 -0.57 -5.00
C GLY A 45 8.56 -1.75 -5.02
N VAL A 46 7.43 -1.59 -5.73
CA VAL A 46 6.41 -2.63 -5.87
C VAL A 46 6.94 -3.78 -6.71
N LEU A 47 7.58 -3.49 -7.84
CA LEU A 47 8.13 -4.51 -8.73
C LEU A 47 9.18 -5.35 -7.98
N TRP A 48 10.09 -4.68 -7.26
CA TRP A 48 11.10 -5.36 -6.46
C TRP A 48 10.46 -6.23 -5.37
N ALA A 49 9.52 -5.70 -4.59
CA ALA A 49 8.83 -6.43 -3.53
C ALA A 49 8.06 -7.66 -4.04
N SER A 50 7.41 -7.54 -5.21
CA SER A 50 6.61 -8.61 -5.80
C SER A 50 7.43 -9.69 -6.50
N THR A 51 8.65 -9.38 -6.93
CA THR A 51 9.52 -10.31 -7.67
C THR A 51 10.63 -10.92 -6.82
N THR A 52 10.89 -10.37 -5.63
CA THR A 52 11.87 -10.92 -4.70
C THR A 52 11.33 -12.17 -4.03
N SER A 53 12.14 -13.24 -4.02
CA SER A 53 11.76 -14.51 -3.39
C SER A 53 11.52 -14.35 -1.88
N GLY A 54 10.58 -15.13 -1.33
CA GLY A 54 10.29 -15.13 0.11
C GLY A 54 11.53 -15.40 0.97
N ASP A 55 12.35 -16.38 0.59
CA ASP A 55 13.61 -16.70 1.28
C ASP A 55 14.57 -15.51 1.34
N GLU A 56 14.70 -14.75 0.25
CA GLU A 56 15.53 -13.55 0.25
C GLU A 56 14.96 -12.47 1.17
N LEU A 57 13.64 -12.27 1.16
CA LEU A 57 12.99 -11.31 2.05
C LEU A 57 13.22 -11.66 3.53
N VAL A 58 13.11 -12.95 3.89
CA VAL A 58 13.40 -13.43 5.25
C VAL A 58 14.85 -13.20 5.62
N ARG A 59 15.80 -13.61 4.78
CA ARG A 59 17.24 -13.43 5.03
C ARG A 59 17.63 -11.98 5.22
N ARG A 60 16.92 -11.06 4.54
CA ARG A 60 17.14 -9.62 4.64
C ARG A 60 16.37 -8.94 5.77
N GLY A 61 15.55 -9.69 6.52
CA GLY A 61 14.70 -9.12 7.57
C GLY A 61 13.61 -8.18 7.03
N LEU A 62 13.17 -8.39 5.79
CA LEU A 62 12.18 -7.54 5.10
C LEU A 62 10.79 -8.19 5.03
N GLN A 63 10.61 -9.41 5.54
CA GLN A 63 9.28 -9.98 5.67
C GLN A 63 8.43 -9.12 6.62
N GLY A 64 7.25 -8.72 6.17
CA GLY A 64 6.35 -7.86 6.94
C GLY A 64 6.73 -6.37 6.97
N ALA A 65 7.89 -5.99 6.41
CA ALA A 65 8.34 -4.60 6.42
C ALA A 65 7.47 -3.68 5.55
N TYR A 66 7.59 -2.39 5.83
CA TYR A 66 7.11 -1.30 4.99
C TYR A 66 8.26 -0.83 4.09
N ILE A 67 8.09 -0.84 2.77
CA ILE A 67 9.15 -0.56 1.79
C ILE A 67 8.92 0.81 1.13
N THR A 68 9.96 1.65 1.11
CA THR A 68 9.91 2.98 0.47
C THR A 68 10.78 3.08 -0.79
N ASP A 69 11.81 2.24 -0.89
CA ASP A 69 12.66 2.07 -2.07
C ASP A 69 13.04 0.58 -2.20
N PRO A 70 13.42 0.09 -3.39
CA PRO A 70 13.82 -1.30 -3.59
C PRO A 70 14.80 -1.81 -2.53
N GLY A 71 14.39 -2.82 -1.76
CA GLY A 71 15.22 -3.43 -0.73
C GLY A 71 15.46 -2.61 0.53
N LYS A 72 14.75 -1.48 0.71
CA LYS A 72 14.91 -0.58 1.85
C LYS A 72 13.62 -0.49 2.65
N ALA A 73 13.70 -0.82 3.93
CA ALA A 73 12.62 -0.59 4.88
C ALA A 73 12.48 0.93 5.16
N GLY A 74 11.24 1.40 5.19
CA GLY A 74 10.87 2.72 5.66
C GLY A 74 10.53 2.73 7.14
N GLU A 75 10.29 3.92 7.67
CA GLU A 75 9.83 4.11 9.05
C GLU A 75 8.31 3.94 9.15
N GLN A 76 7.87 3.45 10.31
CA GLN A 76 6.45 3.28 10.64
C GLN A 76 6.08 4.30 11.71
N THR A 77 4.82 4.72 11.71
CA THR A 77 4.27 5.55 12.80
C THR A 77 4.02 4.67 14.02
N GLU A 78 3.95 5.27 15.21
CA GLU A 78 3.62 4.55 16.45
C GLU A 78 2.29 3.79 16.32
N LEU A 79 1.29 4.42 15.70
CA LEU A 79 -0.02 3.80 15.43
C LEU A 79 0.09 2.59 14.49
N ALA A 80 0.98 2.62 13.49
CA ALA A 80 1.17 1.50 12.58
C ALA A 80 1.88 0.30 13.26
N THR A 81 2.43 0.51 14.45
CA THR A 81 3.09 -0.52 15.27
C THR A 81 2.31 -0.88 16.53
N ASP A 82 1.10 -0.35 16.70
CA ASP A 82 0.25 -0.61 17.87
C ASP A 82 -0.49 -1.95 17.70
N PRO A 83 -0.18 -2.97 18.51
CA PRO A 83 -0.79 -4.30 18.37
C PRO A 83 -2.28 -4.30 18.71
N GLN A 84 -2.74 -3.41 19.60
CA GLN A 84 -4.15 -3.31 19.93
C GLN A 84 -4.92 -2.67 18.77
N LEU A 85 -4.33 -1.70 18.09
CA LEU A 85 -4.95 -1.10 16.90
C LEU A 85 -5.02 -2.11 15.75
N GLU A 86 -3.98 -2.91 15.53
CA GLU A 86 -3.96 -4.00 14.55
C GLU A 86 -5.14 -4.96 14.76
N GLU A 87 -5.28 -5.51 15.98
CA GLU A 87 -6.34 -6.46 16.32
C GLU A 87 -7.74 -5.85 16.16
N ASN A 88 -7.91 -4.60 16.59
CA ASN A 88 -9.17 -3.89 16.48
C ASN A 88 -9.58 -3.66 15.01
N VAL A 89 -8.64 -3.24 14.16
CA VAL A 89 -8.91 -3.02 12.73
C VAL A 89 -9.24 -4.34 12.05
N TRP A 90 -8.48 -5.40 12.31
CA TRP A 90 -8.74 -6.72 11.75
C TRP A 90 -10.14 -7.22 12.13
N SER A 91 -10.47 -7.21 13.41
CA SER A 91 -11.76 -7.67 13.93
C SER A 91 -12.93 -6.86 13.37
N LEU A 92 -12.78 -5.54 13.26
CA LEU A 92 -13.80 -4.67 12.68
C LEU A 92 -14.03 -4.99 11.20
N CYS A 93 -12.96 -5.18 10.41
CA CYS A 93 -13.05 -5.56 9.01
C CYS A 93 -13.78 -6.89 8.83
N GLU A 94 -13.41 -7.91 9.61
CA GLU A 94 -14.10 -9.21 9.56
C GLU A 94 -15.59 -9.08 9.91
N GLN A 95 -15.91 -8.35 10.98
CA GLN A 95 -17.29 -8.12 11.40
C GLN A 95 -18.10 -7.43 10.31
N LEU A 96 -17.57 -6.35 9.71
CA LEU A 96 -18.24 -5.61 8.65
C LEU A 96 -18.48 -6.47 7.41
N ILE A 97 -17.49 -7.27 7.01
CA ILE A 97 -17.63 -8.20 5.87
C ILE A 97 -18.75 -9.21 6.15
N ARG A 98 -18.75 -9.84 7.33
CA ARG A 98 -19.78 -10.81 7.71
C ARG A 98 -21.17 -10.19 7.80
N GLU A 99 -21.27 -8.98 8.34
CA GLU A 99 -22.54 -8.26 8.47
C GLU A 99 -23.13 -7.85 7.12
N LYS A 100 -22.28 -7.38 6.18
CA LYS A 100 -22.75 -6.82 4.89
C LYS A 100 -22.84 -7.85 3.78
N ILE A 101 -21.96 -8.85 3.76
CA ILE A 101 -21.84 -9.81 2.66
C ILE A 101 -22.38 -11.18 3.07
N GLY A 102 -22.11 -11.62 4.30
CA GLY A 102 -22.55 -12.92 4.82
C GLY A 102 -21.46 -13.66 5.57
N ASN A 103 -21.84 -14.66 6.37
CA ASN A 103 -20.90 -15.40 7.21
C ASN A 103 -19.92 -16.31 6.43
N ASP A 104 -20.26 -16.61 5.18
CA ASP A 104 -19.48 -17.41 4.22
C ASP A 104 -18.58 -16.55 3.31
N ALA A 105 -18.54 -15.23 3.51
CA ALA A 105 -17.75 -14.31 2.67
C ALA A 105 -16.23 -14.39 2.89
N LEU A 106 -15.77 -15.02 3.99
CA LEU A 106 -14.35 -15.15 4.32
C LEU A 106 -13.93 -16.63 4.22
N HIS A 107 -13.00 -16.93 3.32
CA HIS A 107 -12.40 -18.25 3.17
C HIS A 107 -10.98 -18.25 3.73
N ASP A 108 -10.59 -19.37 4.35
CA ASP A 108 -9.22 -19.57 4.77
C ASP A 108 -8.31 -19.71 3.54
N TRP A 109 -7.20 -18.98 3.55
CA TRP A 109 -6.18 -19.09 2.52
C TRP A 109 -5.64 -20.53 2.36
N ALA A 110 -5.59 -21.29 3.45
CA ALA A 110 -5.17 -22.69 3.46
C ALA A 110 -6.18 -23.65 2.79
N ASP A 111 -7.43 -23.25 2.62
CA ASP A 111 -8.44 -24.08 1.94
C ASP A 111 -8.35 -23.97 0.41
N ALA A 112 -7.89 -22.84 -0.12
CA ALA A 112 -7.63 -22.65 -1.54
C ALA A 112 -6.47 -23.52 -2.06
N ALA A 113 -5.39 -23.64 -1.27
CA ALA A 113 -4.20 -24.42 -1.65
C ALA A 113 -4.42 -25.95 -1.76
N LYS A 114 -5.56 -26.46 -1.26
CA LYS A 114 -5.90 -27.90 -1.31
C LYS A 114 -6.48 -28.35 -2.65
N HIS A 115 -6.84 -27.42 -3.54
CA HIS A 115 -7.48 -27.73 -4.83
C HIS A 115 -6.55 -27.59 -6.05
N ASP A 116 -5.30 -27.16 -5.85
CA ASP A 116 -4.30 -26.94 -6.90
C ASP A 116 -3.15 -27.99 -6.87
N VAL A 117 -3.41 -29.18 -6.29
CA VAL A 117 -2.49 -30.34 -6.31
C VAL A 117 -3.06 -31.48 -7.13
#